data_AF-A0A1Y3ECB7-F1
#
_entry.id   AF-A0A1Y3ECB7-F1
#
_cell.length_a   1.000
_cell.length_b   1.000
_cell.length_c   1.000
_cell.angle_alpha   90.00
_cell.angle_beta   90.00
_cell.angle_gamma   90.00
#
_symmetry.space_group_name_H-M   'P 1'
#
loop_
_entity.id
_entity.type
_entity.pdbx_description
1 polymer ?
#
loop_
_entity_poly.entity_id
_entity_poly.type
_entity_poly.pdbx_seq_one_letter_code
_entity_poly.pdbx_strand_id
1 'polypeptide(L)'
;MAIFYIFIINRAGSLIFDCDYCPRGVDIEISFNYPIDIKLQLIDSRPTVAFGERNGVNVGYIVTEVNGRPVASGGRVESAPGMFFNLFDYLSDPNNFPLMMKFSKPSLTANEKIILSSMFHSFHAIGAQLSPCLGSGGICQLITDTFRLQCFQSYTGLKFLAICDLCTGDLEPLLHRLYELYSDYALKNPFYSLDMPIRCELFDQASIANFSYLTRLSSQCGYLVLNDDGAILASIFYDSCLLEKESSMNFTNNMKNIILPEPCQASMHEFVVFVPVRVWDVDVRDAIRRTWMQNLNTDIRFKMFFVLALPVIDSIHAEAKLHNDVLLIDVVDSYFNISHKVHQALQWIDQNCPKVKYIIRVDPDVVLFKDRLMVYLEERWSPLIRTVVGYCRRLNCVVRMSTSKWCMPRHYFSPNIYPPFCAGYTYILTADLLKPILSHWPSSYFHLDDVLVTGLLASKVTNMRMISEEFLFDSEKPFDDFPCHRRGPIVAASYPDVEQLIFRWFAYQNRCAHKPNTFSLSIF
;
A
#
# COMPACT_ATOMS: atom_id res chain seq x y z
N MET A 1 9.63 -9.55 2.89
CA MET A 1 8.73 -10.65 2.49
C MET A 1 9.17 -11.91 3.21
N ALA A 2 8.47 -12.25 4.28
CA ALA A 2 8.74 -13.42 5.10
C ALA A 2 7.40 -13.95 5.66
N ILE A 3 7.28 -15.27 5.76
CA ILE A 3 6.18 -15.93 6.48
C ILE A 3 6.71 -16.21 7.89
N PHE A 4 5.96 -15.80 8.91
CA PHE A 4 6.35 -15.89 10.32
C PHE A 4 5.78 -17.13 11.00
N TYR A 5 4.48 -17.38 10.81
CA TYR A 5 3.78 -18.48 11.49
C TYR A 5 2.78 -19.14 10.55
N ILE A 6 2.60 -20.44 10.73
CA ILE A 6 1.49 -21.18 10.14
C ILE A 6 0.76 -21.94 11.23
N PHE A 7 -0.56 -21.91 11.19
CA PHE A 7 -1.42 -22.67 12.09
C PHE A 7 -2.46 -23.44 11.28
N ILE A 8 -2.74 -24.68 11.67
CA ILE A 8 -3.90 -25.42 11.20
C ILE A 8 -4.81 -25.64 12.41
N ILE A 9 -6.04 -25.16 12.27
CA ILE A 9 -7.05 -25.20 13.31
C ILE A 9 -8.17 -26.12 12.85
N ASN A 10 -8.61 -27.02 13.72
CA ASN A 10 -9.73 -27.89 13.42
C ASN A 10 -11.08 -27.14 13.47
N ARG A 11 -12.15 -27.86 13.13
CA ARG A 11 -13.53 -27.34 13.18
C ARG A 11 -14.00 -26.94 14.57
N ALA A 12 -13.35 -27.42 15.64
CA ALA A 12 -13.70 -27.11 17.03
C ALA A 12 -12.89 -25.92 17.60
N GLY A 13 -11.95 -25.37 16.82
CA GLY A 13 -11.09 -24.27 17.28
C GLY A 13 -9.82 -24.69 18.00
N SER A 14 -9.49 -25.99 17.97
CA SER A 14 -8.25 -26.53 18.51
C SER A 14 -7.12 -26.45 17.49
N LEU A 15 -5.93 -26.09 17.96
CA LEU A 15 -4.70 -26.13 17.18
C LEU A 15 -4.29 -27.60 16.95
N ILE A 16 -4.18 -28.01 15.68
CA ILE A 16 -3.75 -29.37 15.30
C ILE A 16 -2.38 -29.40 14.63
N PHE A 17 -1.88 -28.26 14.17
CA PHE A 17 -0.52 -28.11 13.67
C PHE A 17 -0.07 -26.65 13.77
N ASP A 18 1.16 -26.43 14.20
CA ASP A 18 1.80 -25.13 14.15
C ASP A 18 3.21 -25.22 13.58
N CYS A 19 3.63 -24.15 12.93
CA CYS A 19 5.02 -23.98 12.56
C CYS A 19 5.47 -22.53 12.81
N ASP A 20 6.63 -22.39 13.43
CA ASP A 20 7.23 -21.11 13.81
C ASP A 20 8.49 -20.88 12.97
N TYR A 21 8.41 -19.90 12.07
CA TYR A 21 9.49 -19.45 11.21
C TYR A 21 9.88 -18.00 11.52
N CYS A 22 9.39 -17.46 12.64
CA CYS A 22 9.69 -16.08 13.01
C CYS A 22 11.22 -15.96 13.18
N PRO A 23 11.90 -15.12 12.39
CA PRO A 23 13.32 -14.91 12.57
C PRO A 23 13.50 -14.35 13.98
N ARG A 24 14.17 -15.12 14.84
CA ARG A 24 14.44 -14.70 16.22
C ARG A 24 15.16 -13.35 16.12
N GLY A 25 14.53 -12.32 16.69
CA GLY A 25 15.08 -10.97 16.68
C GLY A 25 16.48 -10.98 17.29
N VAL A 26 17.31 -10.03 16.87
CA VAL A 26 18.62 -9.84 17.51
C VAL A 26 18.36 -9.43 18.95
N ASP A 27 18.88 -10.22 19.89
CA ASP A 27 18.85 -9.88 21.30
C ASP A 27 19.56 -8.53 21.50
N ILE A 28 18.91 -7.61 22.22
CA ILE A 28 19.44 -6.27 22.46
C ILE A 28 20.08 -6.26 23.84
N GLU A 29 21.38 -5.97 23.90
CA GLU A 29 22.12 -5.86 25.16
C GLU A 29 22.29 -4.39 25.55
N ILE A 30 21.90 -4.03 26.78
CA ILE A 30 21.96 -2.65 27.27
C ILE A 30 22.57 -2.63 28.67
N SER A 31 23.48 -1.67 28.89
CA SER A 31 24.00 -1.32 30.22
C SER A 31 23.08 -0.34 30.94
N PHE A 32 22.84 -0.58 32.22
CA PHE A 32 22.07 0.29 33.10
C PHE A 32 22.88 0.74 34.30
N ASN A 33 22.59 1.98 34.72
CA ASN A 33 23.03 2.57 35.99
C ASN A 33 21.82 2.72 36.93
N TYR A 34 22.06 2.87 38.23
CA TYR A 34 20.99 3.08 39.20
C TYR A 34 20.51 4.55 39.21
N PRO A 35 19.20 4.82 39.26
CA PRO A 35 18.08 3.89 39.07
C PRO A 35 17.84 3.59 37.59
N ILE A 36 17.30 2.41 37.30
CA ILE A 36 16.84 2.02 35.96
C ILE A 36 15.70 2.93 35.49
N ASP A 37 15.77 3.34 34.23
CA ASP A 37 14.80 4.19 33.54
C ASP A 37 13.67 3.40 32.86
N ILE A 38 13.72 2.07 32.93
CA ILE A 38 12.69 1.16 32.42
C ILE A 38 12.03 0.43 33.60
N LYS A 39 10.70 0.34 33.58
CA LYS A 39 9.91 -0.40 34.58
C LYS A 39 9.62 -1.81 34.07
N LEU A 40 10.09 -2.81 34.80
CA LEU A 40 9.78 -4.22 34.55
C LEU A 40 8.58 -4.67 35.39
N GLN A 41 7.79 -5.61 34.85
CA GLN A 41 6.74 -6.34 35.58
C GLN A 41 6.74 -7.82 35.16
N LEU A 42 6.22 -8.68 36.03
CA LEU A 42 6.01 -10.09 35.70
C LEU A 42 4.68 -10.25 34.93
N ILE A 43 4.77 -10.57 33.64
CA ILE A 43 3.62 -10.89 32.78
C ILE A 43 3.82 -12.33 32.29
N ASP A 44 2.86 -13.22 32.58
CA ASP A 44 2.94 -14.66 32.30
C ASP A 44 4.23 -15.31 32.83
N SER A 45 4.64 -14.93 34.05
CA SER A 45 5.88 -15.38 34.67
C SER A 45 7.16 -14.99 33.91
N ARG A 46 7.10 -14.06 32.97
CA ARG A 46 8.27 -13.48 32.29
C ARG A 46 8.52 -12.05 32.77
N PRO A 47 9.77 -11.65 33.05
CA PRO A 47 10.08 -10.25 33.35
C PRO A 47 9.98 -9.44 32.05
N THR A 48 8.95 -8.62 31.96
CA THR A 48 8.58 -7.89 30.76
C THR A 48 8.66 -6.39 31.00
N VAL A 49 9.13 -5.64 30.00
CA VAL A 49 9.12 -4.18 30.01
C VAL A 49 7.67 -3.68 29.98
N ALA A 50 7.22 -3.10 31.09
CA ALA A 50 5.88 -2.54 31.23
C ALA A 50 5.81 -1.05 30.90
N PHE A 51 6.91 -0.32 31.07
CA PHE A 51 6.99 1.12 30.78
C PHE A 51 8.43 1.56 30.52
N GLY A 52 8.61 2.49 29.58
CA GLY A 52 9.90 3.02 29.16
C GLY A 52 10.42 2.36 27.88
N GLU A 53 11.12 3.14 27.06
CA GLU A 53 11.76 2.69 25.82
C GLU A 53 13.19 3.22 25.78
N ARG A 54 14.16 2.37 25.43
CA ARG A 54 15.57 2.76 25.37
C ARG A 54 16.35 1.92 24.37
N ASN A 55 17.15 2.57 23.52
CA ASN A 55 18.09 1.93 22.61
C ASN A 55 17.50 0.74 21.81
N GLY A 56 16.23 0.85 21.38
CA GLY A 56 15.54 -0.17 20.58
C GLY A 56 14.77 -1.23 21.39
N VAL A 57 14.78 -1.17 22.73
CA VAL A 57 13.91 -1.97 23.60
C VAL A 57 12.60 -1.21 23.82
N ASN A 58 11.49 -1.83 23.41
CA ASN A 58 10.15 -1.28 23.55
C ASN A 58 9.36 -2.01 24.65
N VAL A 59 8.21 -1.44 25.02
CA VAL A 59 7.23 -2.11 25.89
C VAL A 59 6.86 -3.49 25.33
N GLY A 60 6.83 -4.51 26.20
CA GLY A 60 6.55 -5.90 25.83
C GLY A 60 7.78 -6.78 25.59
N TYR A 61 9.00 -6.22 25.53
CA TYR A 61 10.23 -7.01 25.49
C TYR A 61 10.45 -7.74 26.82
N ILE A 62 11.04 -8.94 26.75
CA ILE A 62 11.36 -9.76 27.93
C ILE A 62 12.85 -9.72 28.23
N VAL A 63 13.21 -9.76 29.52
CA VAL A 63 14.61 -9.91 29.95
C VAL A 63 14.99 -11.38 29.90
N THR A 64 15.97 -11.72 29.06
CA THR A 64 16.46 -13.09 28.89
C THR A 64 17.71 -13.37 29.69
N GLU A 65 18.59 -12.37 29.85
CA GLU A 65 19.84 -12.50 30.59
C GLU A 65 20.15 -11.23 31.38
N VAL A 66 20.80 -11.40 32.55
CA VAL A 66 21.37 -10.31 33.35
C VAL A 66 22.81 -10.64 33.68
N ASN A 67 23.76 -9.77 33.35
CA ASN A 67 25.21 -9.95 33.52
C ASN A 67 25.70 -11.30 32.95
N GLY A 68 25.18 -11.69 31.77
CA GLY A 68 25.49 -12.96 31.11
C GLY A 68 24.88 -14.21 31.76
N ARG A 69 23.97 -14.04 32.73
CA ARG A 69 23.26 -15.14 33.41
C ARG A 69 21.82 -15.21 32.93
N PRO A 70 21.31 -16.39 32.52
CA PRO A 70 19.95 -16.53 32.02
C PRO A 70 18.92 -16.27 33.13
N VAL A 71 17.84 -15.59 32.77
CA VAL A 71 16.69 -15.35 33.63
C VAL A 71 15.64 -16.41 33.36
N ALA A 72 15.37 -17.25 34.36
CA ALA A 72 14.34 -18.26 34.31
C ALA A 72 12.94 -17.69 34.65
N SER A 73 11.91 -18.49 34.40
CA SER A 73 10.51 -18.16 34.73
C SER A 73 10.35 -17.70 36.17
N GLY A 74 9.51 -16.69 36.37
CA GLY A 74 9.32 -16.01 37.64
C GLY A 74 10.39 -14.96 37.96
N GLY A 75 11.28 -14.63 37.01
CA GLY A 75 12.36 -13.68 37.23
C GLY A 75 13.47 -14.22 38.13
N ARG A 76 13.73 -15.53 38.07
CA ARG A 76 14.75 -16.19 38.88
C ARG A 76 16.07 -16.23 38.11
N VAL A 77 17.15 -15.76 38.73
CA VAL A 77 18.48 -15.76 38.11
C VAL A 77 19.40 -16.64 38.94
N GLU A 78 20.13 -17.55 38.28
CA GLU A 78 21.08 -18.43 38.96
C GLU A 78 22.39 -17.68 39.22
N SER A 79 22.79 -17.62 40.49
CA SER A 79 24.06 -16.99 40.92
C SER A 79 25.22 -17.97 41.00
N ALA A 80 24.91 -19.20 41.41
CA ALA A 80 25.80 -20.35 41.54
C ALA A 80 24.94 -21.62 41.42
N PRO A 81 25.52 -22.81 41.14
CA PRO A 81 24.76 -24.05 40.97
C PRO A 81 23.76 -24.29 42.11
N GLY A 82 22.46 -24.21 41.81
CA GLY A 82 21.38 -24.40 42.78
C GLY A 82 21.02 -23.19 43.66
N MET A 83 21.68 -22.04 43.50
CA MET A 83 21.42 -20.81 44.27
C MET A 83 20.84 -19.71 43.37
N PHE A 84 19.58 -19.34 43.63
CA PHE A 84 18.81 -18.39 42.83
C PHE A 84 18.53 -17.11 43.59
N PHE A 85 18.54 -15.97 42.88
CA PHE A 85 18.01 -14.70 43.39
C PHE A 85 16.86 -14.21 42.50
N ASN A 86 16.02 -13.35 43.06
CA ASN A 86 14.95 -12.70 42.33
C ASN A 86 15.48 -11.45 41.62
N LEU A 87 15.21 -11.34 40.32
CA LEU A 87 15.64 -10.23 39.49
C LEU A 87 15.13 -8.88 40.04
N PHE A 88 13.88 -8.80 40.49
CA PHE A 88 13.30 -7.53 40.96
C PHE A 88 13.97 -7.03 42.26
N ASP A 89 14.33 -7.94 43.15
CA ASP A 89 15.09 -7.62 44.36
C ASP A 89 16.51 -7.18 44.00
N TYR A 90 17.15 -7.86 43.04
CA TYR A 90 18.49 -7.53 42.55
C TYR A 90 18.58 -6.15 41.91
N LEU A 91 17.56 -5.77 41.13
CA LEU A 91 17.46 -4.45 40.48
C LEU A 91 17.17 -3.31 41.47
N SER A 92 16.70 -3.62 42.68
CA SER A 92 16.37 -2.62 43.71
C SER A 92 17.59 -2.16 44.51
N ASP A 93 18.67 -2.94 44.54
CA ASP A 93 19.91 -2.64 45.27
C ASP A 93 20.90 -1.83 44.39
N PRO A 94 21.24 -0.59 44.77
CA PRO A 94 22.19 0.26 44.03
C PRO A 94 23.58 -0.34 43.86
N ASN A 95 24.01 -1.25 44.75
CA ASN A 95 25.35 -1.84 44.72
C ASN A 95 25.54 -2.85 43.57
N ASN A 96 24.44 -3.30 42.96
CA ASN A 96 24.46 -4.25 41.85
C ASN A 96 24.68 -3.59 40.48
N PHE A 97 24.86 -2.27 40.44
CA PHE A 97 25.07 -1.48 39.23
C PHE A 97 26.55 -1.08 39.06
N PRO A 98 27.05 -0.93 37.81
CA PRO A 98 26.34 -1.07 36.54
C PRO A 98 26.03 -2.53 36.20
N LEU A 99 24.89 -2.76 35.56
CA LEU A 99 24.46 -4.10 35.13
C LEU A 99 24.13 -4.12 33.64
N MET A 100 24.37 -5.28 33.02
CA MET A 100 24.00 -5.55 31.64
C MET A 100 22.72 -6.39 31.61
N MET A 101 21.72 -5.96 30.86
CA MET A 101 20.53 -6.77 30.59
C MET A 101 20.39 -7.03 29.10
N LYS A 102 20.02 -8.25 28.77
CA LYS A 102 19.71 -8.69 27.42
C LYS A 102 18.20 -8.83 27.26
N PHE A 103 17.67 -8.21 26.21
CA PHE A 103 16.24 -8.18 25.91
C PHE A 103 15.95 -8.88 24.60
N SER A 104 14.84 -9.61 24.57
CA SER A 104 14.34 -10.23 23.34
C SER A 104 12.84 -10.03 23.20
N LYS A 105 12.34 -10.17 21.96
CA LYS A 105 10.89 -10.27 21.74
C LYS A 105 10.39 -11.61 22.28
N PRO A 106 9.30 -11.65 23.05
CA PRO A 106 8.75 -12.89 23.56
C PRO A 106 8.35 -13.83 22.42
N SER A 107 8.78 -15.09 22.50
CA SER A 107 8.28 -16.16 21.63
C SER A 107 6.97 -16.72 22.19
N LEU A 108 6.05 -17.11 21.30
CA LEU A 108 4.79 -17.75 21.68
C LEU A 108 5.04 -19.16 22.23
N THR A 109 4.56 -19.40 23.45
CA THR A 109 4.50 -20.74 24.06
C THR A 109 3.43 -21.60 23.40
N ALA A 110 3.50 -22.92 23.58
CA ALA A 110 2.49 -23.84 23.05
C ALA A 110 1.06 -23.50 23.54
N ASN A 111 0.92 -23.13 24.82
CA ASN A 111 -0.37 -22.76 25.39
C ASN A 111 -0.92 -21.46 24.78
N GLU A 112 -0.07 -20.45 24.57
CA GLU A 112 -0.47 -19.20 23.91
C GLU A 112 -0.90 -19.46 22.46
N LYS A 113 -0.20 -20.33 21.72
CA LYS A 113 -0.60 -20.73 20.36
C LYS A 113 -1.98 -21.39 20.33
N ILE A 114 -2.29 -22.25 21.32
CA ILE A 114 -3.61 -22.87 21.46
C ILE A 114 -4.68 -21.81 21.73
N ILE A 115 -4.43 -20.91 22.68
CA ILE A 115 -5.36 -19.82 23.02
C ILE A 115 -5.63 -18.93 21.81
N LEU A 116 -4.59 -18.52 21.08
CA LEU A 116 -4.71 -17.72 19.86
C LEU A 116 -5.52 -18.43 18.78
N SER A 117 -5.34 -19.73 18.63
CA SER A 117 -6.07 -20.54 17.66
C SER A 117 -7.57 -20.59 17.99
N SER A 118 -7.91 -20.84 19.25
CA SER A 118 -9.31 -20.84 19.69
C SER A 118 -9.95 -19.46 19.58
N MET A 119 -9.19 -18.41 19.89
CA MET A 119 -9.66 -17.02 19.78
C MET A 119 -9.92 -16.63 18.32
N PHE A 120 -9.02 -16.99 17.40
CA PHE A 120 -9.22 -16.77 15.97
C PHE A 120 -10.44 -17.54 15.45
N HIS A 121 -10.65 -18.79 15.90
CA HIS A 121 -11.81 -19.57 15.51
C HIS A 121 -13.13 -18.86 15.86
N SER A 122 -13.25 -18.35 17.09
CA SER A 122 -14.42 -17.55 17.50
C SER A 122 -14.54 -16.26 16.69
N PHE A 123 -13.42 -15.56 16.46
CA PHE A 123 -13.42 -14.30 15.73
C PHE A 123 -13.82 -14.47 14.27
N HIS A 124 -13.36 -15.54 13.61
CA HIS A 124 -13.74 -15.92 12.25
C HIS A 124 -15.25 -16.11 12.11
N ALA A 125 -15.87 -16.80 13.07
CA ALA A 125 -17.31 -17.04 13.08
C ALA A 125 -18.11 -15.74 13.32
N ILE A 126 -17.64 -14.88 14.22
CA ILE A 126 -18.23 -13.55 14.45
C ILE A 126 -18.16 -12.70 13.17
N GLY A 127 -17.06 -12.75 12.44
CA GLY A 127 -16.90 -12.04 11.17
C GLY A 127 -17.95 -12.46 10.12
N ALA A 128 -18.31 -13.74 10.06
CA ALA A 128 -19.39 -14.22 9.20
C ALA A 128 -20.77 -13.70 9.66
N GLN A 129 -21.01 -13.67 10.97
CA GLN A 129 -22.30 -13.23 11.55
C GLN A 129 -22.52 -11.72 11.44
N LEU A 130 -21.46 -10.93 11.56
CA LEU A 130 -21.52 -9.47 11.45
C LEU A 130 -21.52 -8.97 10.00
N SER A 131 -21.33 -9.86 9.02
CA SER A 131 -21.30 -9.48 7.61
C SER A 131 -22.63 -8.88 7.16
N PRO A 132 -22.65 -7.67 6.57
CA PRO A 132 -23.86 -7.08 6.00
C PRO A 132 -24.26 -7.74 4.67
N CYS A 133 -23.37 -8.54 4.07
CA CYS A 133 -23.58 -9.22 2.80
C CYS A 133 -23.95 -10.70 3.03
N LEU A 134 -24.92 -11.20 2.26
CA LEU A 134 -25.32 -12.61 2.25
C LEU A 134 -24.19 -13.49 1.68
N GLY A 135 -23.93 -14.63 2.32
CA GLY A 135 -22.96 -15.62 1.83
C GLY A 135 -21.49 -15.42 2.27
N SER A 136 -21.23 -14.59 3.29
CA SER A 136 -19.88 -14.42 3.84
C SER A 136 -19.40 -15.65 4.62
N GLY A 137 -18.20 -16.15 4.29
CA GLY A 137 -17.59 -17.35 4.87
C GLY A 137 -16.75 -17.13 6.15
N GLY A 138 -16.65 -15.89 6.63
CA GLY A 138 -15.86 -15.49 7.81
C GLY A 138 -14.65 -14.62 7.44
N ILE A 139 -13.61 -14.63 8.29
CA ILE A 139 -12.43 -13.78 8.12
C ILE A 139 -11.41 -14.46 7.19
N CYS A 140 -11.20 -13.90 6.01
CA CYS A 140 -10.16 -14.38 5.08
C CYS A 140 -8.80 -13.71 5.32
N GLN A 141 -8.79 -12.48 5.83
CA GLN A 141 -7.56 -11.69 6.00
C GLN A 141 -7.69 -10.68 7.14
N LEU A 142 -6.62 -10.54 7.94
CA LEU A 142 -6.44 -9.49 8.95
C LEU A 142 -5.11 -8.79 8.70
N ILE A 143 -5.13 -7.46 8.64
CA ILE A 143 -3.95 -6.65 8.36
C ILE A 143 -3.68 -5.77 9.58
N THR A 144 -2.44 -5.80 10.07
CA THR A 144 -1.93 -4.89 11.11
C THR A 144 -0.96 -3.90 10.49
N ASP A 145 -0.31 -3.08 11.31
CA ASP A 145 0.77 -2.18 10.90
C ASP A 145 2.09 -2.91 10.58
N THR A 146 2.25 -4.15 11.04
CA THR A 146 3.52 -4.90 10.97
C THR A 146 3.42 -6.24 10.24
N PHE A 147 2.26 -6.88 10.27
CA PHE A 147 2.04 -8.18 9.63
C PHE A 147 0.61 -8.35 9.12
N ARG A 148 0.44 -9.31 8.22
CA ARG A 148 -0.85 -9.77 7.72
C ARG A 148 -1.06 -11.23 8.09
N LEU A 149 -2.23 -11.56 8.59
CA LEU A 149 -2.72 -12.93 8.78
C LEU A 149 -3.71 -13.24 7.67
N GLN A 150 -3.48 -14.34 6.95
CA GLN A 150 -4.37 -14.84 5.90
C GLN A 150 -4.93 -16.21 6.29
N CYS A 151 -6.21 -16.43 6.05
CA CYS A 151 -6.95 -17.61 6.42
C CYS A 151 -7.63 -18.24 5.22
N PHE A 152 -7.37 -19.52 5.00
CA PHE A 152 -8.11 -20.38 4.08
C PHE A 152 -8.93 -21.38 4.88
N GLN A 153 -10.24 -21.44 4.63
CA GLN A 153 -11.12 -22.44 5.24
C GLN A 153 -11.48 -23.53 4.21
N SER A 154 -11.24 -24.79 4.56
CA SER A 154 -11.69 -25.93 3.75
C SER A 154 -13.21 -26.12 3.86
N TYR A 155 -13.79 -26.85 2.90
CA TYR A 155 -15.20 -27.27 2.95
C TYR A 155 -15.55 -28.09 4.19
N THR A 156 -14.57 -28.79 4.78
CA THR A 156 -14.74 -29.58 6.01
C THR A 156 -14.63 -28.74 7.29
N GLY A 157 -14.34 -27.44 7.18
CA GLY A 157 -14.26 -26.49 8.29
C GLY A 157 -12.88 -26.34 8.94
N LEU A 158 -11.84 -26.98 8.38
CA LEU A 158 -10.45 -26.76 8.79
C LEU A 158 -9.99 -25.37 8.35
N LYS A 159 -9.19 -24.71 9.17
CA LYS A 159 -8.65 -23.38 8.87
C LYS A 159 -7.14 -23.44 8.81
N PHE A 160 -6.59 -23.00 7.68
CA PHE A 160 -5.16 -22.86 7.44
C PHE A 160 -4.83 -21.38 7.53
N LEU A 161 -4.05 -21.02 8.54
CA LEU A 161 -3.62 -19.65 8.80
C LEU A 161 -2.16 -19.49 8.45
N ALA A 162 -1.82 -18.40 7.77
CA ALA A 162 -0.45 -17.97 7.59
C ALA A 162 -0.30 -16.50 8.03
N ILE A 163 0.68 -16.25 8.90
CA ILE A 163 1.08 -14.91 9.32
C ILE A 163 2.33 -14.54 8.53
N CYS A 164 2.32 -13.40 7.86
CA CYS A 164 3.42 -12.94 7.02
C CYS A 164 3.64 -11.44 7.13
N ASP A 165 4.81 -10.98 6.69
CA ASP A 165 5.11 -9.57 6.46
C ASP A 165 4.10 -8.97 5.46
N LEU A 166 3.74 -7.70 5.63
CA LEU A 166 2.73 -6.99 4.82
C LEU A 166 3.01 -7.05 3.32
N CYS A 167 4.28 -7.12 2.95
CA CYS A 167 4.70 -7.14 1.55
C CYS A 167 4.75 -8.52 0.93
N THR A 168 4.45 -9.56 1.69
CA THR A 168 4.35 -10.91 1.14
C THR A 168 3.18 -10.94 0.14
N GLY A 169 3.34 -11.60 -1.01
CA GLY A 169 2.26 -11.77 -1.99
C GLY A 169 1.08 -12.55 -1.41
N ASP A 170 0.02 -12.73 -2.20
CA ASP A 170 -1.12 -13.56 -1.80
C ASP A 170 -0.66 -14.99 -1.42
N LEU A 171 -1.05 -15.45 -0.22
CA LEU A 171 -0.70 -16.77 0.28
C LEU A 171 -1.79 -17.82 0.02
N GLU A 172 -2.89 -17.48 -0.65
CA GLU A 172 -3.95 -18.43 -0.97
C GLU A 172 -3.45 -19.68 -1.71
N PRO A 173 -2.57 -19.60 -2.75
CA PRO A 173 -2.01 -20.78 -3.39
C PRO A 173 -1.21 -21.68 -2.44
N LEU A 174 -0.49 -21.07 -1.50
CA LEU A 174 0.28 -21.79 -0.47
C LEU A 174 -0.65 -22.49 0.52
N LEU A 175 -1.69 -21.81 0.98
CA LEU A 175 -2.67 -22.38 1.90
C LEU A 175 -3.46 -23.52 1.25
N HIS A 176 -3.79 -23.40 -0.03
CA HIS A 176 -4.35 -24.49 -0.83
C HIS A 176 -3.39 -25.68 -0.94
N ARG A 177 -2.11 -25.43 -1.22
CA ARG A 177 -1.11 -26.51 -1.27
C ARG A 177 -0.97 -27.22 0.08
N LEU A 178 -1.06 -26.49 1.19
CA LEU A 178 -1.07 -27.10 2.52
C LEU A 178 -2.28 -28.00 2.75
N TYR A 179 -3.44 -27.61 2.23
CA TYR A 179 -4.63 -28.44 2.27
C TYR A 179 -4.48 -29.73 1.44
N GLU A 180 -3.82 -29.67 0.29
CA GLU A 180 -3.47 -30.86 -0.51
C GLU A 180 -2.52 -31.78 0.26
N LEU A 181 -1.45 -31.23 0.85
CA LEU A 181 -0.52 -31.98 1.69
C LEU A 181 -1.21 -32.62 2.90
N TYR A 182 -2.15 -31.89 3.53
CA TYR A 182 -2.94 -32.43 4.63
C TYR A 182 -3.80 -33.61 4.18
N SER A 183 -4.41 -33.49 3.00
CA SER A 183 -5.20 -34.56 2.41
C SER A 183 -4.35 -35.79 2.07
N ASP A 184 -3.14 -35.58 1.58
CA ASP A 184 -2.24 -36.67 1.18
C ASP A 184 -1.57 -37.39 2.35
N TYR A 185 -1.14 -36.66 3.38
CA TYR A 185 -0.36 -37.25 4.47
C TYR A 185 -1.16 -37.49 5.75
N ALA A 186 -2.14 -36.63 6.07
CA ALA A 186 -2.95 -36.81 7.27
C ALA A 186 -4.20 -37.65 6.99
N LEU A 187 -4.98 -37.34 5.94
CA LEU A 187 -6.23 -38.06 5.67
C LEU A 187 -6.03 -39.46 5.10
N LYS A 188 -4.93 -39.73 4.37
CA LYS A 188 -4.60 -41.09 3.92
C LYS A 188 -3.97 -41.95 5.01
N ASN A 189 -3.68 -41.40 6.19
CA ASN A 189 -3.18 -42.18 7.31
C ASN A 189 -4.35 -42.81 8.07
N PRO A 190 -4.53 -44.15 8.02
CA PRO A 190 -5.67 -44.82 8.64
C PRO A 190 -5.70 -44.71 10.19
N PHE A 191 -4.58 -44.30 10.80
CA PHE A 191 -4.49 -44.11 12.26
C PHE A 191 -4.70 -42.66 12.69
N TYR A 192 -4.93 -41.74 11.76
CA TYR A 192 -5.14 -40.33 12.05
C TYR A 192 -6.63 -40.04 12.32
N SER A 193 -6.89 -39.27 13.39
CA SER A 193 -8.23 -38.76 13.72
C SER A 193 -8.24 -37.24 13.54
N LEU A 194 -9.32 -36.69 12.96
CA LEU A 194 -9.43 -35.30 12.51
C LEU A 194 -9.18 -34.24 13.59
N ASP A 195 -9.35 -34.58 14.88
CA ASP A 195 -9.20 -33.66 16.00
C ASP A 195 -7.88 -33.86 16.78
N MET A 196 -6.99 -34.72 16.28
CA MET A 196 -5.67 -34.96 16.86
C MET A 196 -4.59 -34.10 16.20
N PRO A 197 -3.54 -33.71 16.94
CA PRO A 197 -2.39 -33.05 16.33
C PRO A 197 -1.78 -33.89 15.21
N ILE A 198 -1.38 -33.24 14.12
CA ILE A 198 -0.67 -33.89 13.01
C ILE A 198 0.74 -34.24 13.51
N ARG A 199 1.08 -35.53 13.50
CA ARG A 199 2.40 -36.04 13.93
C ARG A 199 3.15 -36.77 12.81
N CYS A 200 2.79 -36.48 11.57
CA CYS A 200 3.38 -37.14 10.41
C CYS A 200 4.65 -36.40 9.98
N GLU A 201 5.81 -37.01 10.18
CA GLU A 201 7.09 -36.39 9.81
C GLU A 201 7.19 -36.03 8.33
N LEU A 202 6.55 -36.80 7.45
CA LEU A 202 6.50 -36.50 6.01
C LEU A 202 5.70 -35.22 5.73
N PHE A 203 4.62 -34.99 6.49
CA PHE A 203 3.84 -33.76 6.39
C PHE A 203 4.69 -32.57 6.88
N ASP A 204 5.41 -32.72 7.98
CA ASP A 204 6.28 -31.67 8.53
C ASP A 204 7.39 -31.32 7.53
N GLN A 205 8.07 -32.32 6.97
CA GLN A 205 9.14 -32.13 5.98
C GLN A 205 8.62 -31.49 4.68
N ALA A 206 7.50 -31.98 4.14
CA ALA A 206 6.91 -31.43 2.92
C ALA A 206 6.44 -29.98 3.11
N SER A 207 5.85 -29.70 4.28
CA SER A 207 5.47 -28.36 4.71
C SER A 207 6.71 -27.46 4.75
N ILE A 208 7.73 -27.81 5.55
CA ILE A 208 8.99 -27.05 5.69
C ILE A 208 9.69 -26.82 4.33
N ALA A 209 9.71 -27.81 3.44
CA ALA A 209 10.33 -27.69 2.11
C ALA A 209 9.61 -26.65 1.23
N ASN A 210 8.27 -26.67 1.17
CA ASN A 210 7.50 -25.68 0.43
C ASN A 210 7.68 -24.26 1.00
N PHE A 211 7.78 -24.12 2.33
CA PHE A 211 7.97 -22.81 2.96
C PHE A 211 9.38 -22.25 2.83
N SER A 212 10.40 -23.07 3.04
CA SER A 212 11.80 -22.65 2.88
C SER A 212 12.12 -22.26 1.44
N TYR A 213 11.43 -22.86 0.47
CA TYR A 213 11.47 -22.47 -0.94
C TYR A 213 10.81 -21.11 -1.20
N LEU A 214 9.60 -20.87 -0.68
CA LEU A 214 8.90 -19.59 -0.82
C LEU A 214 9.59 -18.43 -0.09
N THR A 215 10.20 -18.70 1.06
CA THR A 215 10.97 -17.70 1.83
C THR A 215 12.29 -17.35 1.13
N ARG A 216 12.85 -18.26 0.33
CA ARG A 216 14.01 -17.96 -0.55
C ARG A 216 13.60 -17.15 -1.78
N LEU A 217 12.51 -17.53 -2.45
CA LEU A 217 11.93 -16.79 -3.58
C LEU A 217 11.50 -15.36 -3.19
N SER A 218 11.07 -15.15 -1.95
CA SER A 218 10.66 -13.84 -1.44
C SER A 218 11.85 -12.92 -1.11
N SER A 219 13.06 -13.48 -1.02
CA SER A 219 14.32 -12.75 -0.84
C SER A 219 15.06 -12.47 -2.16
N GLN A 220 14.73 -13.18 -3.25
CA GLN A 220 15.37 -13.07 -4.56
C GLN A 220 14.33 -13.33 -5.66
N CYS A 221 13.93 -12.29 -6.39
CA CYS A 221 12.97 -12.43 -7.49
C CYS A 221 13.62 -13.08 -8.73
N GLY A 222 13.06 -14.19 -9.19
CA GLY A 222 13.40 -14.86 -10.44
C GLY A 222 12.18 -15.54 -11.06
N TYR A 223 12.23 -15.84 -12.37
CA TYR A 223 11.17 -16.56 -13.09
C TYR A 223 11.26 -18.07 -12.88
N LEU A 224 10.10 -18.74 -12.78
CA LEU A 224 10.00 -20.20 -12.78
C LEU A 224 9.72 -20.70 -14.21
N VAL A 225 10.62 -21.52 -14.76
CA VAL A 225 10.32 -22.33 -15.94
C VAL A 225 9.74 -23.65 -15.43
N LEU A 226 8.48 -23.95 -15.74
CA LEU A 226 7.84 -25.23 -15.39
C LEU A 226 7.80 -26.14 -16.62
N ASN A 227 7.90 -27.46 -16.42
CA ASN A 227 7.52 -28.45 -17.43
C ASN A 227 5.99 -28.70 -17.41
N ASP A 228 5.51 -29.51 -18.34
CA ASP A 228 4.08 -29.83 -18.50
C ASP A 228 3.47 -30.59 -17.31
N ASP A 229 4.30 -31.15 -16.42
CA ASP A 229 3.88 -31.80 -15.16
C ASP A 229 3.93 -30.84 -13.95
N GLY A 230 4.26 -29.56 -14.16
CA GLY A 230 4.39 -28.55 -13.12
C GLY A 230 5.69 -28.59 -12.30
N ALA A 231 6.70 -29.36 -12.73
CA ALA A 231 8.03 -29.40 -12.14
C ALA A 231 8.94 -28.28 -12.67
N ILE A 232 9.74 -27.68 -11.78
CA ILE A 232 10.55 -26.49 -12.08
C ILE A 232 11.87 -26.90 -12.78
N LEU A 233 12.07 -26.44 -14.02
CA LEU A 233 13.22 -26.73 -14.89
C LEU A 233 14.39 -25.75 -14.71
N ALA A 234 14.15 -24.47 -14.49
CA ALA A 234 15.18 -23.44 -14.35
C ALA A 234 14.67 -22.16 -13.67
N SER A 235 15.58 -21.41 -13.03
CA SER A 235 15.35 -20.07 -12.48
C SER A 235 16.30 -19.04 -13.10
N ILE A 236 15.75 -17.97 -13.68
CA ILE A 236 16.53 -16.83 -14.21
C ILE A 236 16.34 -15.64 -13.24
N PHE A 237 17.46 -15.19 -12.66
CA PHE A 237 17.50 -14.07 -11.72
C PHE A 237 17.85 -12.77 -12.47
N TYR A 238 17.06 -11.72 -12.29
CA TYR A 238 17.41 -10.36 -12.71
C TYR A 238 17.27 -9.42 -11.51
N ASP A 239 18.40 -8.91 -11.01
CA ASP A 239 18.46 -7.89 -9.95
C ASP A 239 18.04 -6.49 -10.44
N SER A 240 17.80 -6.32 -11.73
CA SER A 240 17.53 -5.03 -12.36
C SER A 240 16.06 -4.86 -12.75
N CYS A 241 15.38 -3.85 -12.20
CA CYS A 241 14.07 -3.43 -12.69
C CYS A 241 14.14 -3.03 -14.17
N LEU A 242 13.03 -3.14 -14.93
CA LEU A 242 12.91 -2.60 -16.30
C LEU A 242 13.37 -1.15 -16.41
N LEU A 243 13.25 -0.38 -15.32
CA LEU A 243 13.82 0.97 -15.15
C LEU A 243 15.29 1.11 -15.53
N GLU A 244 16.10 0.08 -15.34
CA GLU A 244 17.53 0.13 -15.70
C GLU A 244 17.75 -0.05 -17.21
N LYS A 245 16.71 -0.46 -17.96
CA LYS A 245 16.75 -0.59 -19.42
C LYS A 245 16.18 0.63 -20.15
N GLU A 246 15.49 1.53 -19.45
CA GLU A 246 14.98 2.79 -20.00
C GLU A 246 15.74 4.00 -19.42
N SER A 247 15.80 5.09 -20.18
CA SER A 247 16.59 6.29 -19.86
C SER A 247 16.01 7.09 -18.69
N SER A 248 16.25 6.60 -17.47
CA SER A 248 15.96 7.33 -16.23
C SER A 248 16.73 8.67 -16.20
N MET A 249 16.01 9.77 -16.06
CA MET A 249 16.58 11.12 -16.03
C MET A 249 16.45 11.70 -14.63
N ASN A 250 17.55 12.15 -14.03
CA ASN A 250 17.47 12.93 -12.79
C ASN A 250 16.72 14.24 -12.99
N PHE A 251 16.09 14.74 -11.92
CA PHE A 251 15.48 16.05 -11.96
C PHE A 251 16.57 17.11 -12.05
N THR A 252 16.53 17.95 -13.09
CA THR A 252 17.48 19.04 -13.26
C THR A 252 16.75 20.38 -13.23
N ASN A 253 17.36 21.38 -12.58
CA ASN A 253 16.78 22.72 -12.50
C ASN A 253 16.75 23.46 -13.86
N ASN A 254 17.32 22.88 -14.92
CA ASN A 254 17.45 23.49 -16.25
C ASN A 254 16.51 22.89 -17.30
N MET A 255 15.51 22.10 -16.91
CA MET A 255 14.50 21.60 -17.86
C MET A 255 13.76 22.78 -18.49
N LYS A 256 13.87 22.91 -19.82
CA LYS A 256 13.22 23.97 -20.58
C LYS A 256 11.82 23.55 -20.99
N ASN A 257 10.87 24.45 -20.83
CA ASN A 257 9.56 24.33 -21.45
C ASN A 257 9.69 24.84 -22.89
N ILE A 258 9.33 24.00 -23.86
CA ILE A 258 9.43 24.29 -25.29
C ILE A 258 8.19 25.05 -25.75
N ILE A 259 7.01 24.56 -25.37
CA ILE A 259 5.72 25.17 -25.65
C ILE A 259 5.02 25.39 -24.31
N LEU A 260 4.42 26.56 -24.15
CA LEU A 260 3.72 26.98 -22.93
C LEU A 260 2.27 27.34 -23.30
N PRO A 261 1.27 26.89 -22.53
CA PRO A 261 -0.07 27.44 -22.64
C PRO A 261 -0.10 28.86 -22.06
N GLU A 262 -1.10 29.65 -22.42
CA GLU A 262 -1.27 30.99 -21.85
C GLU A 262 -1.47 30.91 -20.31
N PRO A 263 -0.91 31.87 -19.55
CA PRO A 263 -1.07 31.95 -18.10
C PRO A 263 -2.53 32.03 -17.62
N CYS A 264 -2.77 31.65 -16.36
CA CYS A 264 -4.10 31.79 -15.78
C CYS A 264 -4.45 33.26 -15.53
N GLN A 265 -5.66 33.65 -15.92
CA GLN A 265 -6.28 34.91 -15.50
C GLN A 265 -6.74 34.85 -14.04
N ALA A 266 -6.17 35.72 -13.20
CA ALA A 266 -6.41 35.74 -11.76
C ALA A 266 -7.86 36.06 -11.34
N SER A 267 -8.63 36.74 -12.19
CA SER A 267 -10.04 37.06 -11.92
C SER A 267 -11.01 35.95 -12.31
N MET A 268 -10.55 34.92 -13.02
CA MET A 268 -11.42 33.89 -13.59
C MET A 268 -11.07 32.50 -13.06
N HIS A 269 -9.80 32.08 -13.16
CA HIS A 269 -9.45 30.68 -12.93
C HIS A 269 -9.29 30.35 -11.44
N GLU A 270 -10.12 29.42 -10.96
CA GLU A 270 -10.06 28.87 -9.61
C GLU A 270 -9.60 27.40 -9.59
N PHE A 271 -9.73 26.70 -10.72
CA PHE A 271 -9.39 25.29 -10.87
C PHE A 271 -8.40 25.12 -12.02
N VAL A 272 -7.36 24.33 -11.80
CA VAL A 272 -6.47 23.86 -12.87
C VAL A 272 -6.59 22.34 -12.97
N VAL A 273 -6.83 21.86 -14.18
CA VAL A 273 -6.81 20.43 -14.49
C VAL A 273 -5.70 20.19 -15.51
N PHE A 274 -4.81 19.24 -15.25
CA PHE A 274 -3.79 18.88 -16.23
C PHE A 274 -3.76 17.36 -16.47
N VAL A 275 -3.45 17.00 -17.72
CA VAL A 275 -3.44 15.61 -18.19
C VAL A 275 -2.08 15.30 -18.81
N PRO A 276 -1.23 14.47 -18.17
CA PRO A 276 -0.01 13.98 -18.80
C PRO A 276 -0.36 12.99 -19.92
N VAL A 277 -0.02 13.33 -21.16
CA VAL A 277 -0.34 12.51 -22.36
C VAL A 277 0.91 12.36 -23.22
N ARG A 278 1.02 11.29 -24.02
CA ARG A 278 2.15 11.19 -24.95
C ARG A 278 1.98 12.14 -26.12
N VAL A 279 3.09 12.63 -26.66
CA VAL A 279 3.04 13.55 -27.82
C VAL A 279 2.31 12.93 -29.03
N TRP A 280 2.46 11.61 -29.23
CA TRP A 280 1.89 10.84 -30.34
C TRP A 280 0.38 10.56 -30.20
N ASP A 281 -0.16 10.61 -28.98
CA ASP A 281 -1.56 10.27 -28.69
C ASP A 281 -2.47 11.49 -28.99
N VAL A 282 -2.43 11.97 -30.24
CA VAL A 282 -3.17 13.15 -30.73
C VAL A 282 -4.68 12.88 -30.69
N ASP A 283 -5.07 11.69 -31.11
CA ASP A 283 -6.44 11.18 -31.09
C ASP A 283 -7.02 11.12 -29.67
N VAL A 284 -6.24 10.69 -28.69
CA VAL A 284 -6.63 10.69 -27.26
C VAL A 284 -6.88 12.11 -26.77
N ARG A 285 -5.99 13.06 -27.08
CA ARG A 285 -6.18 14.48 -26.71
C ARG A 285 -7.45 15.05 -27.35
N ASP A 286 -7.67 14.79 -28.63
CA ASP A 286 -8.87 15.24 -29.34
C ASP A 286 -10.15 14.61 -28.80
N ALA A 287 -10.11 13.34 -28.41
CA ALA A 287 -11.22 12.66 -27.75
C ALA A 287 -11.56 13.31 -26.41
N ILE A 288 -10.55 13.58 -25.58
CA ILE A 288 -10.72 14.27 -24.30
C ILE A 288 -11.34 15.66 -24.53
N ARG A 289 -10.81 16.44 -25.47
CA ARG A 289 -11.33 17.77 -25.84
C ARG A 289 -12.81 17.73 -26.25
N ARG A 290 -13.23 16.71 -26.99
CA ARG A 290 -14.61 16.55 -27.50
C ARG A 290 -15.59 15.93 -26.49
N THR A 291 -15.09 15.41 -25.37
CA THR A 291 -15.91 14.68 -24.40
C THR A 291 -16.00 15.46 -23.07
N TRP A 292 -15.41 14.94 -22.00
CA TRP A 292 -15.57 15.48 -20.66
C TRP A 292 -14.91 16.85 -20.50
N MET A 293 -13.79 17.11 -21.18
CA MET A 293 -13.12 18.42 -21.15
C MET A 293 -14.02 19.53 -21.72
N GLN A 294 -14.84 19.22 -22.73
CA GLN A 294 -15.82 20.16 -23.28
C GLN A 294 -16.83 20.61 -22.21
N ASN A 295 -17.29 19.67 -21.37
CA ASN A 295 -18.19 19.99 -20.27
C ASN A 295 -17.53 20.90 -19.24
N LEU A 296 -16.25 20.71 -18.93
CA LEU A 296 -15.49 21.60 -18.04
C LEU A 296 -15.31 22.99 -18.64
N ASN A 297 -15.02 23.10 -19.94
CA ASN A 297 -14.84 24.36 -20.66
C ASN A 297 -16.08 25.29 -20.63
N THR A 298 -17.27 24.76 -20.30
CA THR A 298 -18.47 25.58 -20.10
C THR A 298 -18.43 26.44 -18.83
N ASP A 299 -17.48 26.18 -17.91
CA ASP A 299 -17.22 27.01 -16.73
C ASP A 299 -15.83 27.66 -16.85
N ILE A 300 -15.82 28.98 -17.01
CA ILE A 300 -14.62 29.80 -17.21
C ILE A 300 -13.62 29.73 -16.05
N ARG A 301 -14.01 29.16 -14.91
CA ARG A 301 -13.13 28.98 -13.75
C ARG A 301 -12.11 27.86 -13.93
N PHE A 302 -12.28 27.00 -14.93
CA PHE A 302 -11.36 25.91 -15.24
C PHE A 302 -10.32 26.35 -16.27
N LYS A 303 -9.04 26.19 -15.92
CA LYS A 303 -7.94 26.16 -16.89
C LYS A 303 -7.53 24.70 -17.09
N MET A 304 -7.46 24.25 -18.33
CA MET A 304 -7.06 22.89 -18.69
C MET A 304 -5.88 22.90 -19.64
N PHE A 305 -4.95 21.96 -19.47
CA PHE A 305 -3.88 21.72 -20.44
C PHE A 305 -3.33 20.29 -20.38
N PHE A 306 -2.82 19.83 -21.51
CA PHE A 306 -2.06 18.61 -21.66
C PHE A 306 -0.58 18.84 -21.39
N VAL A 307 0.08 17.86 -20.78
CA VAL A 307 1.52 17.88 -20.54
C VAL A 307 2.18 16.83 -21.40
N LEU A 308 3.00 17.28 -22.33
CA LEU A 308 3.68 16.48 -23.35
C LEU A 308 5.19 16.52 -23.15
N ALA A 309 5.87 15.52 -23.69
CA ALA A 309 7.32 15.41 -23.67
C ALA A 309 7.84 15.13 -25.09
N LEU A 310 9.17 15.09 -25.26
CA LEU A 310 9.81 14.88 -26.55
C LEU A 310 9.52 13.50 -27.16
N PRO A 311 9.62 13.38 -28.50
CA PRO A 311 10.12 14.37 -29.45
C PRO A 311 9.05 15.39 -29.88
N VAL A 312 9.52 16.53 -30.40
CA VAL A 312 8.66 17.50 -31.07
C VAL A 312 8.24 16.92 -32.43
N ILE A 313 6.94 16.87 -32.69
CA ILE A 313 6.37 16.48 -33.99
C ILE A 313 5.91 17.74 -34.75
N ASP A 314 5.95 17.75 -36.07
CA ASP A 314 5.66 18.96 -36.87
C ASP A 314 4.27 19.56 -36.59
N SER A 315 3.28 18.72 -36.33
CA SER A 315 1.90 19.13 -36.05
C SER A 315 1.72 19.81 -34.68
N ILE A 316 2.65 19.64 -33.72
CA ILE A 316 2.41 20.07 -32.34
C ILE A 316 2.37 21.58 -32.19
N HIS A 317 3.14 22.32 -32.99
CA HIS A 317 3.11 23.78 -32.97
C HIS A 317 1.79 24.34 -33.48
N ALA A 318 1.20 23.70 -34.50
CA ALA A 318 -0.11 24.07 -35.02
C ALA A 318 -1.22 23.74 -34.01
N GLU A 319 -1.16 22.54 -33.40
CA GLU A 319 -2.09 22.12 -32.33
C GLU A 319 -2.03 23.08 -31.13
N ALA A 320 -0.83 23.35 -30.62
CA ALA A 320 -0.63 24.25 -29.49
C ALA A 320 -1.12 25.67 -29.78
N LYS A 321 -0.90 26.18 -30.99
CA LYS A 321 -1.40 27.49 -31.42
C LYS A 321 -2.92 27.52 -31.56
N LEU A 322 -3.53 26.41 -31.98
CA LEU A 322 -4.97 26.32 -32.17
C LEU A 322 -5.72 26.21 -30.84
N HIS A 323 -5.23 25.36 -29.92
CA HIS A 323 -5.96 25.01 -28.70
C HIS A 323 -5.46 25.72 -27.44
N ASN A 324 -4.22 26.21 -27.42
CA ASN A 324 -3.63 26.93 -26.27
C ASN A 324 -3.72 26.13 -24.95
N ASP A 325 -3.64 24.81 -25.07
CA ASP A 325 -3.81 23.83 -23.99
C ASP A 325 -2.65 22.84 -23.95
N VAL A 326 -1.46 23.21 -24.43
CA VAL A 326 -0.28 22.32 -24.51
C VAL A 326 0.90 22.90 -23.73
N LEU A 327 1.40 22.13 -22.77
CA LEU A 327 2.71 22.32 -22.14
C LEU A 327 3.67 21.23 -22.64
N LEU A 328 4.64 21.60 -23.48
CA LEU A 328 5.64 20.66 -24.02
C LEU A 328 6.98 20.86 -23.30
N ILE A 329 7.52 19.79 -22.73
CA ILE A 329 8.76 19.82 -21.93
C ILE A 329 9.91 19.09 -22.63
N ASP A 330 11.13 19.57 -22.40
CA ASP A 330 12.38 19.00 -22.94
C ASP A 330 12.84 17.78 -22.13
N VAL A 331 12.03 16.71 -22.16
CA VAL A 331 12.28 15.41 -21.49
C VAL A 331 11.90 14.29 -22.43
N VAL A 332 12.60 13.16 -22.39
CA VAL A 332 12.23 11.97 -23.17
C VAL A 332 10.91 11.40 -22.67
N ASP A 333 9.92 11.29 -23.56
CA ASP A 333 8.61 10.71 -23.22
C ASP A 333 8.72 9.20 -22.97
N SER A 334 8.56 8.82 -21.70
CA SER A 334 8.42 7.43 -21.25
C SER A 334 7.50 7.42 -20.03
N TYR A 335 6.83 6.29 -19.80
CA TYR A 335 6.12 6.04 -18.55
C TYR A 335 7.03 6.29 -17.33
N PHE A 336 8.28 5.87 -17.43
CA PHE A 336 9.26 6.02 -16.36
C PHE A 336 9.70 7.48 -16.16
N ASN A 337 9.37 8.40 -17.06
CA ASN A 337 9.64 9.84 -16.92
C ASN A 337 8.37 10.67 -16.65
N ILE A 338 7.24 10.04 -16.33
CA ILE A 338 5.97 10.76 -16.05
C ILE A 338 6.09 11.76 -14.89
N SER A 339 6.92 11.46 -13.89
CA SER A 339 7.18 12.38 -12.77
C SER A 339 7.77 13.73 -13.22
N HIS A 340 8.49 13.78 -14.36
CA HIS A 340 8.95 15.05 -14.92
C HIS A 340 7.82 15.87 -15.54
N LYS A 341 6.86 15.23 -16.21
CA LYS A 341 5.65 15.90 -16.71
C LYS A 341 4.90 16.55 -15.54
N VAL A 342 4.72 15.80 -14.45
CA VAL A 342 4.06 16.32 -13.25
C VAL A 342 4.86 17.45 -12.60
N HIS A 343 6.18 17.31 -12.44
CA HIS A 343 7.05 18.37 -11.91
C HIS A 343 6.88 19.68 -12.69
N GLN A 344 7.02 19.63 -14.02
CA GLN A 344 6.95 20.83 -14.86
C GLN A 344 5.55 21.43 -14.89
N ALA A 345 4.49 20.60 -14.84
CA ALA A 345 3.12 21.10 -14.73
C ALA A 345 2.92 21.86 -13.42
N LEU A 346 3.32 21.29 -12.30
CA LEU A 346 3.23 21.92 -10.98
C LEU A 346 4.06 23.20 -10.91
N GLN A 347 5.29 23.19 -11.46
CA GLN A 347 6.14 24.38 -11.52
C GLN A 347 5.53 25.49 -12.39
N TRP A 348 4.95 25.13 -13.54
CA TRP A 348 4.27 26.10 -14.40
C TRP A 348 3.05 26.71 -13.71
N ILE A 349 2.25 25.91 -12.99
CA ILE A 349 1.09 26.38 -12.25
C ILE A 349 1.50 27.38 -11.15
N ASP A 350 2.56 27.09 -10.38
CA ASP A 350 3.05 27.96 -9.30
C ASP A 350 3.45 29.35 -9.82
N GLN A 351 4.06 29.37 -11.02
CA GLN A 351 4.56 30.60 -11.63
C GLN A 351 3.49 31.39 -12.38
N ASN A 352 2.47 30.71 -12.95
CA ASN A 352 1.55 31.32 -13.92
C ASN A 352 0.09 31.36 -13.46
N CYS A 353 -0.23 30.84 -12.27
CA CYS A 353 -1.60 30.72 -11.78
C CYS A 353 -1.80 31.20 -10.33
N PRO A 354 -1.82 32.52 -10.08
CA PRO A 354 -1.69 33.09 -8.74
C PRO A 354 -2.91 32.95 -7.82
N LYS A 355 -4.11 32.64 -8.34
CA LYS A 355 -5.36 32.56 -7.56
C LYS A 355 -6.08 31.22 -7.64
N VAL A 356 -5.42 30.19 -8.14
CA VAL A 356 -5.99 28.84 -8.21
C VAL A 356 -6.19 28.31 -6.79
N LYS A 357 -7.31 27.66 -6.54
CA LYS A 357 -7.65 27.01 -5.26
C LYS A 357 -7.32 25.52 -5.32
N TYR A 358 -7.60 24.88 -6.44
CA TYR A 358 -7.50 23.44 -6.62
C TYR A 358 -6.76 23.07 -7.90
N ILE A 359 -5.89 22.07 -7.78
CA ILE A 359 -5.11 21.49 -8.87
C ILE A 359 -5.52 20.03 -8.98
N ILE A 360 -5.93 19.59 -10.16
CA ILE A 360 -6.48 18.26 -10.39
C ILE A 360 -5.62 17.61 -11.47
N ARG A 361 -4.96 16.52 -11.12
CA ARG A 361 -4.19 15.70 -12.05
C ARG A 361 -5.08 14.55 -12.52
N VAL A 362 -5.12 14.27 -13.82
CA VAL A 362 -5.98 13.22 -14.41
C VAL A 362 -5.18 12.42 -15.43
N ASP A 363 -5.29 11.09 -15.41
CA ASP A 363 -4.72 10.22 -16.45
C ASP A 363 -5.58 10.28 -17.75
N PRO A 364 -4.99 10.01 -18.92
CA PRO A 364 -5.70 10.03 -20.20
C PRO A 364 -6.83 8.98 -20.30
N ASP A 365 -6.78 7.92 -19.51
CA ASP A 365 -7.77 6.84 -19.46
C ASP A 365 -8.82 7.03 -18.37
N VAL A 366 -9.06 8.29 -17.95
CA VAL A 366 -10.04 8.65 -16.92
C VAL A 366 -11.01 9.71 -17.44
N VAL A 367 -12.25 9.65 -16.94
CA VAL A 367 -13.30 10.65 -17.17
C VAL A 367 -13.56 11.43 -15.89
N LEU A 368 -13.54 12.77 -15.97
CA LEU A 368 -13.82 13.67 -14.85
C LEU A 368 -15.25 14.25 -14.95
N PHE A 369 -16.08 14.01 -13.94
CA PHE A 369 -17.45 14.52 -13.89
C PHE A 369 -17.52 15.91 -13.23
N LYS A 370 -17.64 16.96 -14.05
CA LYS A 370 -17.74 18.37 -13.59
C LYS A 370 -18.75 18.55 -12.45
N ASP A 371 -20.02 18.20 -12.65
CA ASP A 371 -21.07 18.51 -11.67
C ASP A 371 -20.81 17.85 -10.30
N ARG A 372 -20.27 16.63 -10.31
CA ARG A 372 -19.95 15.88 -9.09
C ARG A 372 -18.71 16.44 -8.39
N LEU A 373 -17.70 16.83 -9.17
CA LEU A 373 -16.54 17.55 -8.67
C LEU A 373 -16.96 18.85 -7.97
N MET A 374 -17.85 19.63 -8.59
CA MET A 374 -18.32 20.90 -8.02
C MET A 374 -19.09 20.67 -6.71
N VAL A 375 -20.00 19.69 -6.67
CA VAL A 375 -20.69 19.29 -5.43
C VAL A 375 -19.67 18.94 -4.35
N TYR A 376 -18.65 18.15 -4.68
CA TYR A 376 -17.63 17.74 -3.72
C TYR A 376 -16.76 18.89 -3.18
N LEU A 377 -16.43 19.88 -4.02
CA LEU A 377 -15.53 20.98 -3.67
C LEU A 377 -16.25 22.19 -3.05
N GLU A 378 -17.49 22.47 -3.48
CA GLU A 378 -18.23 23.68 -3.09
C GLU A 378 -19.29 23.44 -2.01
N GLU A 379 -19.95 22.28 -1.98
CA GLU A 379 -21.00 21.99 -0.98
C GLU A 379 -20.44 21.45 0.34
N ARG A 380 -19.12 21.57 0.58
CA ARG A 380 -18.52 21.18 1.85
C ARG A 380 -18.80 22.20 2.93
N TRP A 381 -19.04 21.69 4.14
CA TRP A 381 -19.13 22.52 5.35
C TRP A 381 -17.86 23.32 5.65
N SER A 382 -16.69 22.82 5.20
CA SER A 382 -15.39 23.45 5.43
C SER A 382 -14.52 23.39 4.18
N PRO A 383 -13.79 24.47 3.85
CA PRO A 383 -12.88 24.47 2.71
C PRO A 383 -11.72 23.51 2.95
N LEU A 384 -11.22 22.91 1.86
CA LEU A 384 -9.99 22.13 1.90
C LEU A 384 -8.80 23.10 1.93
N ILE A 385 -7.90 22.89 2.88
CA ILE A 385 -6.71 23.72 3.08
C ILE A 385 -5.56 22.76 3.40
N ARG A 386 -4.44 22.90 2.69
CA ARG A 386 -3.29 21.99 2.77
C ARG A 386 -3.71 20.51 2.62
N THR A 387 -4.58 20.20 1.66
CA THR A 387 -5.19 18.88 1.52
C THR A 387 -4.81 18.19 0.22
N VAL A 388 -4.51 16.90 0.32
CA VAL A 388 -4.51 15.94 -0.79
C VAL A 388 -5.78 15.09 -0.71
N VAL A 389 -6.52 15.01 -1.81
CA VAL A 389 -7.72 14.15 -1.92
C VAL A 389 -7.55 13.17 -3.06
N GLY A 390 -7.91 11.91 -2.85
CA GLY A 390 -7.96 10.90 -3.89
C GLY A 390 -8.33 9.53 -3.35
N TYR A 391 -8.04 8.48 -4.11
CA TYR A 391 -8.04 7.13 -3.57
C TYR A 391 -6.71 6.83 -2.91
N CYS A 392 -6.65 7.04 -1.59
CA CYS A 392 -5.40 7.02 -0.85
C CYS A 392 -5.14 5.66 -0.22
N ARG A 393 -4.05 5.04 -0.66
CA ARG A 393 -3.55 3.75 -0.23
C ARG A 393 -2.65 3.92 1.00
N ARG A 394 -2.81 3.01 1.96
CA ARG A 394 -1.94 2.90 3.14
C ARG A 394 -1.28 1.52 3.15
N LEU A 395 -0.11 1.44 3.80
CA LEU A 395 0.65 0.20 3.93
C LEU A 395 0.93 -0.49 2.57
N ASN A 396 1.01 0.31 1.49
CA ASN A 396 1.25 -0.23 0.16
C ASN A 396 2.72 -0.59 0.02
N CYS A 397 2.97 -1.83 -0.37
CA CYS A 397 4.31 -2.34 -0.48
C CYS A 397 5.00 -1.90 -1.75
N VAL A 398 6.30 -1.69 -1.62
CA VAL A 398 7.15 -1.31 -2.73
C VAL A 398 7.36 -2.52 -3.61
N VAL A 399 6.86 -2.46 -4.84
CA VAL A 399 7.03 -3.53 -5.82
C VAL A 399 8.51 -3.62 -6.19
N ARG A 400 9.11 -4.81 -6.02
CA ARG A 400 10.52 -5.09 -6.36
C ARG A 400 10.66 -6.09 -7.53
N MET A 401 9.56 -6.46 -8.16
CA MET A 401 9.54 -7.41 -9.26
C MET A 401 10.04 -6.73 -10.54
N SER A 402 11.16 -7.21 -11.08
CA SER A 402 11.89 -6.54 -12.17
C SER A 402 11.07 -6.20 -13.41
N THR A 403 10.02 -6.98 -13.69
CA THR A 403 9.17 -6.82 -14.87
C THR A 403 7.87 -6.09 -14.64
N SER A 404 7.61 -5.66 -13.40
CA SER A 404 6.54 -4.72 -13.14
C SER A 404 6.94 -3.32 -13.60
N LYS A 405 6.03 -2.62 -14.27
CA LYS A 405 6.18 -1.18 -14.54
C LYS A 405 6.27 -0.33 -13.25
N TRP A 406 5.85 -0.89 -12.11
CA TRP A 406 5.91 -0.24 -10.79
C TRP A 406 7.13 -0.66 -9.96
N CYS A 407 8.05 -1.44 -10.54
CA CYS A 407 9.25 -1.91 -9.85
C CYS A 407 10.07 -0.71 -9.35
N MET A 408 10.44 -0.67 -8.09
CA MET A 408 11.34 0.34 -7.54
C MET A 408 12.56 -0.39 -6.97
N PRO A 409 13.80 -0.10 -7.38
CA PRO A 409 14.98 -0.72 -6.79
C PRO A 409 15.27 -0.24 -5.35
N ARG A 410 15.93 -1.09 -4.54
CA ARG A 410 16.26 -0.75 -3.12
C ARG A 410 17.22 0.44 -2.99
N HIS A 411 18.08 0.64 -3.98
CA HIS A 411 19.01 1.76 -4.00
C HIS A 411 18.33 3.11 -4.29
N TYR A 412 17.19 3.12 -5.00
CA TYR A 412 16.37 4.33 -5.19
C TYR A 412 15.44 4.59 -3.99
N PHE A 413 14.85 3.53 -3.42
CA PHE A 413 14.00 3.64 -2.24
C PHE A 413 14.22 2.43 -1.35
N SER A 414 14.84 2.62 -0.18
CA SER A 414 15.21 1.50 0.71
C SER A 414 14.05 0.89 1.52
N PRO A 415 13.06 1.66 2.02
CA PRO A 415 11.95 1.10 2.78
C PRO A 415 11.10 0.11 1.97
N ASN A 416 10.48 -0.86 2.64
CA ASN A 416 9.62 -1.86 1.96
C ASN A 416 8.17 -1.37 1.76
N ILE A 417 7.78 -0.27 2.38
CA ILE A 417 6.43 0.28 2.38
C ILE A 417 6.51 1.77 2.02
N TYR A 418 5.65 2.21 1.11
CA TYR A 418 5.50 3.64 0.80
C TYR A 418 4.75 4.36 1.92
N PRO A 419 5.03 5.66 2.19
CA PRO A 419 4.12 6.47 3.00
C PRO A 419 2.71 6.46 2.38
N PRO A 420 1.65 6.78 3.13
CA PRO A 420 0.32 6.97 2.55
C PRO A 420 0.40 7.88 1.32
N PHE A 421 -0.22 7.46 0.22
CA PHE A 421 -0.24 8.19 -1.05
C PHE A 421 -1.57 7.92 -1.76
N CYS A 422 -1.96 8.79 -2.69
CA CYS A 422 -3.18 8.65 -3.47
C CYS A 422 -2.84 8.17 -4.88
N ALA A 423 -3.58 7.17 -5.36
CA ALA A 423 -3.30 6.47 -6.61
C ALA A 423 -3.32 7.42 -7.83
N GLY A 424 -2.43 7.15 -8.79
CA GLY A 424 -2.09 8.09 -9.86
C GLY A 424 -3.16 8.43 -10.88
N TYR A 425 -4.21 7.62 -11.07
CA TYR A 425 -5.22 7.90 -12.10
C TYR A 425 -5.88 9.27 -11.93
N THR A 426 -6.10 9.72 -10.69
CA THR A 426 -6.35 11.13 -10.39
C THR A 426 -6.23 11.45 -8.90
N TYR A 427 -5.84 12.69 -8.61
CA TYR A 427 -5.86 13.27 -7.28
C TYR A 427 -6.08 14.79 -7.36
N ILE A 428 -6.53 15.36 -6.24
CA ILE A 428 -6.76 16.79 -6.06
C ILE A 428 -5.79 17.32 -5.01
N LEU A 429 -5.08 18.39 -5.34
CA LEU A 429 -4.24 19.16 -4.44
C LEU A 429 -4.86 20.54 -4.21
N THR A 430 -4.85 21.02 -2.98
CA THR A 430 -5.05 22.44 -2.72
C THR A 430 -3.81 23.22 -3.14
N ALA A 431 -3.98 24.37 -3.77
CA ALA A 431 -2.87 25.13 -4.38
C ALA A 431 -1.83 25.62 -3.35
N ASP A 432 -2.21 25.78 -2.09
CA ASP A 432 -1.32 26.13 -0.98
C ASP A 432 -0.31 25.02 -0.61
N LEU A 433 -0.46 23.81 -1.14
CA LEU A 433 0.55 22.74 -1.06
C LEU A 433 1.65 22.86 -2.13
N LEU A 434 1.40 23.60 -3.21
CA LEU A 434 2.24 23.56 -4.41
C LEU A 434 3.68 23.99 -4.12
N LYS A 435 3.85 25.18 -3.55
CA LYS A 435 5.17 25.74 -3.21
C LYS A 435 5.94 24.89 -2.17
N PRO A 436 5.33 24.43 -1.05
CA PRO A 436 5.95 23.47 -0.15
C PRO A 436 6.37 22.16 -0.83
N ILE A 437 5.53 21.57 -1.68
CA ILE A 437 5.84 20.32 -2.40
C ILE A 437 7.04 20.54 -3.33
N LEU A 438 7.00 21.58 -4.16
CA LEU A 438 8.08 21.92 -5.09
C LEU A 438 9.40 22.20 -4.36
N SER A 439 9.37 22.84 -3.19
CA SER A 439 10.58 23.11 -2.40
C SER A 439 11.28 21.85 -1.86
N HIS A 440 10.57 20.73 -1.76
CA HIS A 440 11.11 19.45 -1.29
C HIS A 440 11.39 18.46 -2.42
N TRP A 441 11.18 18.87 -3.68
CA TRP A 441 11.36 18.01 -4.84
C TRP A 441 12.80 17.48 -4.90
N PRO A 442 13.02 16.15 -5.01
CA PRO A 442 14.36 15.60 -4.99
C PRO A 442 15.11 15.91 -6.28
N SER A 443 16.44 16.01 -6.21
CA SER A 443 17.28 16.02 -7.42
C SER A 443 17.42 14.61 -8.03
N SER A 444 17.31 13.58 -7.20
CA SER A 444 17.38 12.18 -7.64
C SER A 444 16.08 11.76 -8.32
N TYR A 445 16.24 11.01 -9.40
CA TYR A 445 15.14 10.41 -10.13
C TYR A 445 14.19 9.56 -9.28
N PHE A 446 12.88 9.67 -9.57
CA PHE A 446 11.82 8.84 -9.03
C PHE A 446 10.65 8.84 -10.02
N HIS A 447 10.17 7.66 -10.44
CA HIS A 447 9.26 7.57 -11.60
C HIS A 447 7.78 7.55 -11.26
N LEU A 448 7.40 7.02 -10.09
CA LEU A 448 6.01 6.95 -9.64
C LEU A 448 5.57 8.34 -9.15
N ASP A 449 4.89 9.10 -10.00
CA ASP A 449 4.50 10.50 -9.74
C ASP A 449 3.53 10.62 -8.57
N ASP A 450 2.61 9.67 -8.48
CA ASP A 450 1.60 9.59 -7.45
C ASP A 450 2.20 9.36 -6.06
N VAL A 451 3.08 8.37 -5.92
CA VAL A 451 3.85 8.09 -4.71
C VAL A 451 4.77 9.27 -4.37
N LEU A 452 5.43 9.87 -5.37
CA LEU A 452 6.33 11.00 -5.16
C LEU A 452 5.58 12.22 -4.63
N VAL A 453 4.56 12.69 -5.35
CA VAL A 453 3.86 13.94 -5.05
C VAL A 453 2.98 13.80 -3.82
N THR A 454 2.09 12.81 -3.81
CA THR A 454 1.05 12.69 -2.77
C THR A 454 1.52 11.97 -1.52
N GLY A 455 2.61 11.21 -1.62
CA GLY A 455 3.21 10.49 -0.49
C GLY A 455 4.49 11.15 0.01
N LEU A 456 5.59 10.98 -0.72
CA LEU A 456 6.93 11.36 -0.25
C LEU A 456 7.10 12.86 -0.07
N LEU A 457 6.59 13.68 -0.99
CA LEU A 457 6.70 15.14 -0.90
C LEU A 457 5.65 15.71 0.05
N ALA A 458 4.41 15.29 -0.08
CA ALA A 458 3.34 15.77 0.79
C ALA A 458 3.58 15.40 2.28
N SER A 459 4.19 14.25 2.59
CA SER A 459 4.55 13.88 3.97
C SER A 459 5.64 14.75 4.60
N LYS A 460 6.46 15.44 3.80
CA LYS A 460 7.44 16.43 4.29
C LYS A 460 6.78 17.78 4.62
N VAL A 461 5.54 18.00 4.19
CA VAL A 461 4.83 19.26 4.40
C VAL A 461 4.10 19.24 5.74
N THR A 462 4.39 20.21 6.61
CA THR A 462 3.74 20.33 7.92
C THR A 462 2.25 20.66 7.77
N ASN A 463 1.41 20.13 8.66
CA ASN A 463 -0.04 20.36 8.71
C ASN A 463 -0.78 20.01 7.40
N MET A 464 -0.24 19.08 6.60
CA MET A 464 -0.94 18.54 5.44
C MET A 464 -1.98 17.51 5.88
N ARG A 465 -3.15 17.51 5.24
CA ARG A 465 -4.20 16.51 5.43
C ARG A 465 -4.34 15.64 4.19
N MET A 466 -4.48 14.34 4.40
CA MET A 466 -4.82 13.39 3.34
C MET A 466 -6.24 12.87 3.57
N ILE A 467 -7.11 13.04 2.59
CA ILE A 467 -8.48 12.54 2.61
C ILE A 467 -8.60 11.45 1.55
N SER A 468 -8.89 10.22 2.00
CA SER A 468 -9.18 9.10 1.10
C SER A 468 -10.67 9.06 0.83
N GLU A 469 -11.07 9.19 -0.43
CA GLU A 469 -12.46 9.14 -0.90
C GLU A 469 -12.62 8.01 -1.91
N GLU A 470 -12.35 6.76 -1.48
CA GLU A 470 -12.31 5.58 -2.35
C GLU A 470 -13.51 5.46 -3.30
N PHE A 471 -14.73 5.68 -2.80
CA PHE A 471 -15.96 5.59 -3.61
C PHE A 471 -16.16 6.73 -4.61
N LEU A 472 -15.44 7.84 -4.45
CA LEU A 472 -15.53 8.97 -5.37
C LEU A 472 -14.50 8.90 -6.50
N PHE A 473 -13.48 8.06 -6.31
CA PHE A 473 -12.37 7.90 -7.22
C PHE A 473 -12.39 6.48 -7.81
N ASP A 474 -13.31 6.16 -8.72
CA ASP A 474 -13.37 4.83 -9.32
C ASP A 474 -12.45 4.77 -10.56
N SER A 475 -11.60 3.76 -10.65
CA SER A 475 -10.71 3.52 -11.79
C SER A 475 -10.94 2.18 -12.47
N GLU A 476 -11.96 1.43 -12.05
CA GLU A 476 -12.22 0.07 -12.54
C GLU A 476 -13.47 0.03 -13.41
N LYS A 477 -14.52 0.74 -13.00
CA LYS A 477 -15.79 0.75 -13.71
C LYS A 477 -15.83 1.85 -14.76
N PRO A 478 -16.27 1.54 -15.99
CA PRO A 478 -16.51 2.54 -17.02
C PRO A 478 -17.49 3.62 -16.57
N PHE A 479 -17.25 4.85 -17.00
CA PHE A 479 -18.03 6.01 -16.61
C PHE A 479 -19.55 5.89 -16.92
N ASP A 480 -19.92 5.16 -17.97
CA ASP A 480 -21.30 5.00 -18.43
C ASP A 480 -22.07 3.90 -17.67
N ASP A 481 -21.44 3.15 -16.78
CA ASP A 481 -22.12 2.25 -15.84
C ASP A 481 -22.76 3.02 -14.67
N PHE A 482 -22.28 4.24 -14.40
CA PHE A 482 -22.79 5.03 -13.28
C PHE A 482 -24.13 5.70 -13.60
N PRO A 483 -25.05 5.79 -12.62
CA PRO A 483 -26.32 6.47 -12.81
C PRO A 483 -26.09 7.98 -13.01
N CYS A 484 -27.08 8.67 -13.57
CA CYS A 484 -27.00 10.10 -13.90
C CYS A 484 -27.12 11.04 -12.69
N HIS A 485 -27.02 10.52 -11.45
CA HIS A 485 -27.17 11.33 -10.25
C HIS A 485 -25.96 12.24 -10.01
N ARG A 486 -26.22 13.41 -9.43
CA ARG A 486 -25.20 14.38 -8.98
C ARG A 486 -24.35 13.87 -7.81
N ARG A 487 -24.83 12.85 -7.09
CA ARG A 487 -24.08 12.13 -6.07
C ARG A 487 -23.64 10.79 -6.66
N GLY A 488 -22.32 10.60 -6.75
CA GLY A 488 -21.68 9.47 -7.41
C GLY A 488 -20.19 9.78 -7.57
N PRO A 489 -19.42 8.91 -8.25
CA PRO A 489 -17.99 9.10 -8.36
C PRO A 489 -17.65 10.35 -9.17
N ILE A 490 -16.66 11.10 -8.69
CA ILE A 490 -16.11 12.30 -9.32
C ILE A 490 -15.31 11.93 -10.57
N VAL A 491 -14.69 10.75 -10.54
CA VAL A 491 -13.95 10.19 -11.68
C VAL A 491 -14.33 8.73 -11.92
N ALA A 492 -14.19 8.28 -13.16
CA ALA A 492 -14.42 6.89 -13.55
C ALA A 492 -13.45 6.48 -14.66
N ALA A 493 -13.29 5.17 -14.88
CA ALA A 493 -12.48 4.66 -15.98
C ALA A 493 -13.06 5.08 -17.35
N SER A 494 -12.16 5.41 -18.27
CA SER A 494 -12.45 5.62 -19.68
C SER A 494 -12.33 4.31 -20.47
N TYR A 495 -12.63 4.37 -21.77
CA TYR A 495 -12.38 3.27 -22.69
C TYR A 495 -11.00 3.42 -23.34
N PRO A 496 -10.24 2.33 -23.52
CA PRO A 496 -8.95 2.37 -24.22
C PRO A 496 -9.07 2.80 -25.69
N ASP A 497 -10.20 2.49 -26.32
CA ASP A 497 -10.50 2.87 -27.70
C ASP A 497 -11.17 4.26 -27.75
N VAL A 498 -10.60 5.16 -28.55
CA VAL A 498 -11.02 6.56 -28.66
C VAL A 498 -12.43 6.69 -29.23
N GLU A 499 -12.76 5.93 -30.27
CA GLU A 499 -14.09 5.96 -30.89
C GLU A 499 -15.16 5.45 -29.92
N GLN A 500 -14.85 4.39 -29.17
CA GLN A 500 -15.70 3.88 -28.10
C GLN A 500 -15.91 4.92 -27.01
N LEU A 501 -14.85 5.60 -26.53
CA LEU A 501 -14.98 6.69 -25.56
C LEU A 501 -15.95 7.76 -26.05
N ILE A 502 -15.77 8.27 -27.26
CA ILE A 502 -16.61 9.33 -27.82
C ILE A 502 -18.06 8.87 -27.96
N PHE A 503 -18.29 7.69 -28.54
CA PHE A 503 -19.62 7.13 -28.73
C PHE A 503 -20.34 6.93 -27.39
N ARG A 504 -19.68 6.29 -26.42
CA ARG A 504 -20.24 6.03 -25.09
C ARG A 504 -20.48 7.30 -24.30
N TRP A 505 -19.63 8.31 -24.47
CA TRP A 505 -19.78 9.61 -23.83
C TRP A 505 -21.07 10.30 -24.29
N PHE A 506 -21.31 10.39 -25.60
CA PHE A 506 -22.52 11.01 -26.10
C PHE A 506 -23.78 10.19 -25.78
N ALA A 507 -23.69 8.86 -25.80
CA ALA A 507 -24.79 8.00 -25.34
C ALA A 507 -25.11 8.25 -23.85
N TYR A 508 -24.08 8.37 -23.01
CA TYR A 508 -24.22 8.71 -21.59
C TYR A 508 -24.87 10.09 -21.39
N GLN A 509 -24.38 11.13 -22.08
CA GLN A 509 -24.94 12.49 -22.01
C GLN A 509 -26.40 12.50 -22.44
N ASN A 510 -26.75 11.85 -23.56
CA ASN A 510 -28.13 11.73 -24.02
C ASN A 510 -29.00 11.02 -22.98
N ARG A 511 -28.53 9.90 -22.41
CA ARG A 511 -29.25 9.18 -21.36
C ARG A 511 -29.50 10.04 -20.12
N CYS A 512 -28.53 10.87 -19.75
CA CYS A 512 -28.61 11.72 -18.57
C CYS A 512 -29.41 13.00 -18.80
N ALA A 513 -29.47 13.53 -20.02
CA ALA A 513 -30.32 14.66 -20.38
C ALA A 513 -31.82 14.34 -20.29
N HIS A 514 -32.21 13.08 -20.56
CA HIS A 514 -33.63 12.65 -20.59
C HIS A 514 -34.17 12.14 -19.24
N LYS A 515 -33.35 12.10 -18.18
CA LYS A 515 -33.81 11.75 -16.83
C LYS A 515 -34.03 13.03 -16.03
N PRO A 516 -35.28 13.45 -15.76
CA PRO A 516 -35.53 14.58 -14.86
C PRO A 516 -34.95 14.25 -13.47
N ASN A 517 -34.45 15.27 -12.78
CA ASN A 517 -34.01 15.22 -11.37
C ASN A 517 -35.17 14.75 -10.47
N THR A 518 -35.48 13.47 -10.44
CA THR A 518 -36.39 12.90 -9.45
C THR A 518 -35.62 12.73 -8.16
N PHE A 519 -35.69 13.78 -7.34
CA PHE A 519 -35.47 13.68 -5.91
C PHE A 519 -36.49 12.69 -5.33
N SER A 520 -35.99 11.56 -4.84
CA SER A 520 -36.63 10.80 -3.77
C SER A 520 -35.62 10.71 -2.64
N LEU A 521 -35.72 11.66 -1.72
CA LEU A 521 -35.25 11.47 -0.34
C LEU A 521 -36.05 10.32 0.26
N SER A 522 -35.55 9.10 0.13
CA SER A 522 -35.91 8.01 1.04
C SER A 522 -34.71 7.77 1.94
N ILE A 523 -34.77 8.42 3.09
CA ILE A 523 -34.11 8.04 4.33
C ILE A 523 -34.29 6.53 4.51
N PHE A 524 -33.20 5.78 4.67
CA PHE A 524 -33.05 4.67 5.62
C PHE A 524 -31.58 4.48 5.96
#